data_AF-A0A1N7HL69-F1
#
_entry.id   AF-A0A1N7HL69-F1
#
_cell.length_a   1.000
_cell.length_b   1.000
_cell.length_c   1.000
_cell.angle_alpha   90.00
_cell.angle_beta   90.00
_cell.angle_gamma   90.00
#
_symmetry.space_group_name_H-M   'P 1'
#
loop_
_entity.id
_entity.type
_entity.pdbx_description
1 polymer ?
#
loop_
_entity_poly.entity_id
_entity_poly.type
_entity_poly.pdbx_seq_one_letter_code
_entity_poly.pdbx_strand_id
1 'polypeptide(L)'
;MSKRARRKRGRMMRGALTMLTGLLVLSAVLRLGGDVGGAWARALDAPEIEGLASAEACTTEDDLHDMLKSFQTREAQIRQREIEITTRQQALQAADRQLEAKLAQLKSAEEQLRQTLTIADTAAETDIDRLTRVYENMKPKQAAALFEEMNPEFAAGFLGRMKAEAAAGIMAGLSPGAAHSFSVVLAGRNAGAPKE
;
A
#
# COMPACT_ATOMS: atom_id res chain seq x y z
N MET A 1 -43.00 0.98 13.89
CA MET A 1 -43.76 2.24 13.80
C MET A 1 -43.05 3.32 14.62
N SER A 2 -42.51 4.38 14.02
CA SER A 2 -42.29 5.72 14.63
C SER A 2 -41.64 6.64 13.57
N LYS A 3 -42.47 7.26 12.72
CA LYS A 3 -42.81 8.70 12.69
C LYS A 3 -41.65 9.63 12.26
N ARG A 4 -41.62 9.91 10.95
CA ARG A 4 -40.88 11.01 10.29
C ARG A 4 -41.31 12.37 10.86
N ALA A 5 -40.35 13.16 11.35
CA ALA A 5 -40.56 14.56 11.68
C ALA A 5 -40.14 15.46 10.50
N ARG A 6 -41.14 16.08 9.86
CA ARG A 6 -41.00 17.10 8.80
C ARG A 6 -41.57 18.39 9.35
N ARG A 7 -40.76 19.46 9.48
CA ARG A 7 -41.13 20.88 9.80
C ARG A 7 -39.80 21.65 9.96
N LYS A 8 -39.54 22.89 9.53
CA LYS A 8 -40.25 24.02 8.90
C LYS A 8 -39.15 24.84 8.16
N ARG A 9 -39.21 25.02 6.83
CA ARG A 9 -38.39 26.01 6.10
C ARG A 9 -39.31 26.81 5.18
N GLY A 10 -39.98 27.82 5.75
CA GLY A 10 -41.03 28.56 5.04
C GLY A 10 -40.98 30.08 5.21
N ARG A 11 -39.97 30.64 5.89
CA ARG A 11 -39.89 32.11 6.09
C ARG A 11 -38.55 32.76 5.70
N MET A 12 -37.44 32.03 5.63
CA MET A 12 -36.15 32.59 5.19
C MET A 12 -35.99 32.71 3.66
N MET A 13 -36.78 31.98 2.86
CA MET A 13 -36.63 31.97 1.39
C MET A 13 -37.19 33.24 0.69
N ARG A 14 -38.03 34.03 1.36
CA ARG A 14 -38.61 35.26 0.76
C ARG A 14 -37.64 36.45 0.79
N GLY A 15 -36.78 36.54 1.82
CA GLY A 15 -35.74 37.58 1.91
C GLY A 15 -34.59 37.34 0.93
N ALA A 16 -34.20 36.09 0.72
CA ALA A 16 -33.13 35.76 -0.23
C ALA A 16 -33.54 36.04 -1.68
N LEU A 17 -34.80 35.80 -2.05
CA LEU A 17 -35.27 36.03 -3.42
C LEU A 17 -35.34 37.51 -3.77
N THR A 18 -35.76 38.37 -2.83
CA THR A 18 -35.80 39.83 -3.02
C THR A 18 -34.41 40.46 -3.08
N MET A 19 -33.45 39.93 -2.32
CA MET A 19 -32.03 40.29 -2.45
C MET A 19 -31.47 39.90 -3.83
N LEU A 20 -31.78 38.69 -4.32
CA LEU A 20 -31.28 38.22 -5.61
C LEU A 20 -31.83 39.02 -6.80
N THR A 21 -33.13 39.35 -6.78
CA THR A 21 -33.73 40.20 -7.82
C THR A 21 -33.19 41.62 -7.77
N GLY A 22 -32.96 42.19 -6.58
CA GLY A 22 -32.32 43.49 -6.44
C GLY A 22 -30.90 43.52 -7.03
N LEU A 23 -30.10 42.48 -6.76
CA LEU A 23 -28.75 42.36 -7.30
C LEU A 23 -28.73 42.21 -8.83
N LEU A 24 -29.67 41.44 -9.39
CA LEU A 24 -29.78 41.25 -10.84
C LEU A 24 -30.25 42.52 -11.57
N VAL A 25 -31.19 43.27 -10.99
CA VAL A 25 -31.63 44.56 -11.57
C VAL A 25 -30.49 45.58 -11.51
N LEU A 26 -29.75 45.65 -10.40
CA LEU A 26 -28.59 46.54 -10.28
C LEU A 26 -27.49 46.18 -11.30
N SER A 27 -27.24 44.88 -11.52
CA SER A 27 -26.32 44.39 -12.55
C SER A 27 -26.80 44.74 -13.97
N ALA A 28 -28.10 44.64 -14.24
CA ALA A 28 -28.68 45.05 -15.53
C ALA A 28 -28.53 46.56 -15.77
N VAL A 29 -28.76 47.39 -14.75
CA VAL A 29 -28.57 48.84 -14.83
C VAL A 29 -27.10 49.19 -15.03
N LEU A 30 -26.16 48.50 -14.38
CA LEU A 30 -24.72 48.72 -14.60
C LEU A 30 -24.29 48.32 -16.01
N ARG A 31 -24.84 47.25 -16.57
CA ARG A 31 -24.57 46.81 -17.95
C ARG A 31 -25.21 47.72 -19.00
N LEU A 32 -26.38 48.28 -18.74
CA LEU A 32 -27.09 49.19 -19.66
C LEU A 32 -26.66 50.66 -19.51
N GLY A 33 -26.23 51.08 -18.32
CA GLY A 33 -25.82 52.46 -18.03
C GLY A 33 -24.36 52.78 -18.33
N GLY A 34 -23.48 51.76 -18.39
CA GLY A 34 -22.05 51.95 -18.66
C GLY A 34 -21.66 52.06 -20.12
N ASP A 35 -22.44 51.47 -21.05
CA ASP A 35 -21.95 51.24 -22.43
C ASP A 35 -22.94 51.65 -23.55
N VAL A 36 -24.17 52.08 -23.20
CA VAL A 36 -25.17 52.47 -24.21
C VAL A 36 -25.05 53.97 -24.58
N GLY A 37 -24.41 54.80 -23.76
CA GLY A 37 -24.12 56.21 -24.13
C GLY A 37 -22.99 56.37 -25.16
N GLY A 38 -21.98 55.50 -25.12
CA GLY A 38 -20.80 55.58 -26.01
C GLY A 38 -20.99 54.95 -27.39
N ALA A 39 -21.97 54.05 -27.54
CA ALA A 39 -22.24 53.35 -28.79
C ALA A 39 -23.13 54.16 -29.76
N TRP A 40 -23.95 55.09 -29.26
CA TRP A 40 -24.79 55.95 -30.11
C TRP A 40 -24.09 57.24 -30.52
N ALA A 41 -23.08 57.69 -29.76
CA ALA A 41 -22.23 58.83 -30.12
C ALA A 41 -21.22 58.50 -31.26
N ARG A 42 -20.85 57.22 -31.45
CA ARG A 42 -20.02 56.77 -32.58
C ARG A 42 -20.80 56.45 -33.86
N ALA A 43 -22.13 56.46 -33.81
CA ALA A 43 -22.96 56.21 -34.99
C ALA A 43 -23.29 57.50 -35.78
N LEU A 44 -23.00 58.68 -35.20
CA LEU A 44 -23.17 59.99 -35.85
C LEU A 44 -21.84 60.64 -36.24
N ASP A 45 -20.72 60.19 -35.69
CA ASP A 45 -19.37 60.43 -36.21
C ASP A 45 -18.90 59.16 -36.93
N ALA A 46 -19.29 59.01 -38.19
CA ALA A 46 -18.63 58.07 -39.08
C ALA A 46 -17.24 58.64 -39.40
N PRO A 47 -16.12 58.03 -38.95
CA PRO A 47 -14.85 58.34 -39.58
C PRO A 47 -14.93 57.83 -41.02
N GLU A 48 -14.75 58.74 -41.97
CA GLU A 48 -14.37 58.40 -43.32
C GLU A 48 -13.24 57.36 -43.24
N ILE A 49 -13.39 56.24 -43.96
CA ILE A 49 -12.30 55.29 -44.16
C ILE A 49 -11.31 55.93 -45.14
N GLU A 50 -10.61 56.97 -44.68
CA GLU A 50 -9.31 57.36 -45.20
C GLU A 50 -8.26 56.61 -44.39
N GLY A 51 -7.67 55.58 -45.01
CA GLY A 51 -6.57 54.85 -44.40
C GLY A 51 -6.56 53.35 -44.67
N LEU A 52 -6.69 52.93 -45.93
CA LEU A 52 -5.98 51.73 -46.40
C LEU A 52 -4.48 52.04 -46.57
N ALA A 53 -3.86 52.56 -45.51
CA ALA A 53 -2.44 52.81 -45.35
C ALA A 53 -2.10 52.29 -43.95
N SER A 54 -1.44 51.16 -43.74
CA SER A 54 -0.59 50.38 -44.60
C SER A 54 -0.70 48.92 -44.16
N ALA A 55 -1.24 48.06 -45.03
CA ALA A 55 -0.79 46.67 -45.04
C ALA A 55 0.58 46.66 -45.73
N GLU A 56 1.59 47.28 -45.10
CA GLU A 56 2.99 47.00 -45.43
C GLU A 56 3.27 45.59 -44.90
N ALA A 57 2.92 44.62 -45.73
CA ALA A 57 3.62 43.35 -45.77
C ALA A 57 5.11 43.65 -46.02
N CYS A 58 5.87 43.77 -44.95
CA CYS A 58 7.32 43.69 -44.97
C CYS A 58 7.72 42.88 -43.74
N THR A 59 7.46 41.56 -43.76
CA THR A 59 8.40 40.66 -43.11
C THR A 59 9.73 40.93 -43.78
N THR A 60 10.60 41.69 -43.11
CA THR A 60 11.93 41.95 -43.64
C THR A 60 12.66 40.61 -43.69
N GLU A 61 13.62 40.47 -44.60
CA GLU A 61 14.42 39.25 -44.70
C GLU A 61 15.13 38.93 -43.36
N ASP A 62 15.42 39.97 -42.57
CA ASP A 62 15.95 39.89 -41.21
C ASP A 62 14.99 39.22 -40.22
N ASP A 63 13.69 39.56 -40.23
CA ASP A 63 12.68 38.95 -39.34
C ASP A 63 12.53 37.44 -39.61
N LEU A 64 12.58 37.03 -40.88
CA LEU A 64 12.54 35.61 -41.27
C LEU A 64 13.81 34.89 -40.82
N HIS A 65 14.98 35.53 -40.94
CA HIS A 65 16.25 34.98 -40.50
C HIS A 65 16.28 34.75 -38.98
N ASP A 66 15.81 35.72 -38.20
CA ASP A 66 15.71 35.61 -36.74
C ASP A 66 14.73 34.52 -36.31
N MET A 67 13.59 34.39 -37.02
CA MET A 67 12.65 33.31 -36.78
C MET A 67 13.28 31.93 -37.06
N LEU A 68 13.98 31.77 -38.19
CA LEU A 68 14.70 30.52 -38.52
C LEU A 68 15.76 30.18 -37.47
N LYS A 69 16.53 31.17 -37.02
CA LYS A 69 17.52 30.98 -35.94
C LYS A 69 16.88 30.55 -34.63
N SER A 70 15.70 31.10 -34.30
CA SER A 70 14.93 30.69 -33.12
C SER A 70 14.47 29.23 -33.21
N PHE A 71 14.04 28.78 -34.40
CA PHE A 71 13.65 27.39 -34.63
C PHE A 71 14.84 26.44 -34.55
N GLN A 72 15.98 26.78 -35.16
CA GLN A 72 17.20 25.98 -35.06
C GLN A 72 17.68 25.83 -33.60
N THR A 73 17.59 26.91 -32.82
CA THR A 73 17.94 26.89 -31.40
C THR A 73 17.00 25.98 -30.61
N ARG A 74 15.69 26.06 -30.85
CA ARG A 74 14.71 25.18 -30.20
C ARG A 74 14.90 23.71 -30.61
N GLU A 75 15.16 23.46 -31.88
CA GLU A 75 15.41 22.11 -32.40
C GLU A 75 16.67 21.50 -31.77
N ALA A 76 17.74 22.28 -31.61
CA ALA A 76 18.94 21.84 -30.89
C ALA A 76 18.65 21.49 -29.42
N GLN A 77 17.85 22.31 -28.73
CA GLN A 77 17.43 22.03 -27.34
C GLN A 77 16.56 20.78 -27.23
N ILE A 78 15.63 20.57 -28.16
CA ILE A 78 14.77 19.39 -28.20
C ILE A 78 15.62 18.13 -28.45
N ARG A 79 16.50 18.15 -29.45
CA ARG A 79 17.43 17.04 -29.72
C ARG A 79 18.26 16.67 -28.49
N GLN A 80 18.79 17.66 -27.79
CA GLN A 80 19.56 17.42 -26.57
C GLN A 80 18.72 16.72 -25.49
N ARG A 81 17.47 17.17 -25.27
CA ARG A 81 16.55 16.53 -24.32
C ARG A 81 16.15 15.12 -24.75
N GLU A 82 15.93 14.90 -26.04
CA GLU A 82 15.61 13.57 -26.59
C GLU A 82 16.74 12.57 -26.33
N ILE A 83 17.99 12.99 -26.54
CA ILE A 83 19.17 12.18 -26.23
C ILE A 83 19.19 11.85 -24.74
N GLU A 84 19.04 12.85 -23.86
CA GLU A 84 19.04 12.64 -22.41
C GLU A 84 17.93 11.68 -21.94
N ILE A 85 16.72 11.84 -22.48
CA ILE A 85 15.58 10.97 -22.18
C ILE A 85 15.87 9.54 -22.65
N THR A 86 16.37 9.38 -23.87
CA THR A 86 16.68 8.07 -24.44
C THR A 86 17.77 7.36 -23.64
N THR A 87 18.83 8.07 -23.25
CA THR A 87 19.89 7.52 -22.40
C THR A 87 19.35 7.10 -21.03
N ARG A 88 18.51 7.91 -20.39
CA ARG A 88 17.87 7.55 -19.11
C ARG A 88 16.95 6.35 -19.24
N GLN A 89 16.16 6.26 -20.32
CA GLN A 89 15.28 5.13 -20.58
C GLN A 89 16.08 3.83 -20.74
N GLN A 90 17.19 3.84 -21.47
CA GLN A 90 18.07 2.68 -21.61
C GLN A 90 18.68 2.26 -20.26
N ALA A 91 19.12 3.22 -19.45
CA ALA A 91 19.66 2.95 -18.12
C ALA A 91 18.60 2.33 -17.18
N LEU A 92 17.37 2.86 -17.20
CA LEU A 92 16.25 2.31 -16.43
C LEU A 92 15.88 0.90 -16.88
N GLN A 93 15.80 0.65 -18.18
CA GLN A 93 15.52 -0.70 -18.70
C GLN A 93 16.60 -1.72 -18.30
N ALA A 94 17.88 -1.31 -18.27
CA ALA A 94 18.95 -2.17 -17.80
C ALA A 94 18.83 -2.45 -16.29
N ALA A 95 18.50 -1.43 -15.50
CA ALA A 95 18.27 -1.56 -14.06
C ALA A 95 17.06 -2.46 -13.75
N ASP A 96 15.95 -2.31 -14.48
CA ASP A 96 14.74 -3.12 -14.33
C ASP A 96 15.04 -4.61 -14.60
N ARG A 97 15.75 -4.92 -15.69
CA ARG A 97 16.18 -6.30 -15.98
C ARG A 97 17.05 -6.88 -14.88
N GLN A 98 17.97 -6.08 -14.34
CA GLN A 98 18.82 -6.51 -13.24
C GLN A 98 18.01 -6.74 -11.96
N LEU A 99 17.04 -5.88 -11.66
CA LEU A 99 16.12 -6.03 -10.53
C LEU A 99 15.27 -7.30 -10.66
N GLU A 100 14.67 -7.54 -11.83
CA GLU A 100 13.89 -8.74 -12.10
C GLU A 100 14.72 -10.01 -11.90
N ALA A 101 15.96 -10.03 -12.42
CA ALA A 101 16.88 -11.15 -12.22
C ALA A 101 17.21 -11.37 -10.74
N LYS A 102 17.46 -10.29 -9.98
CA LYS A 102 17.74 -10.38 -8.54
C LYS A 102 16.52 -10.84 -7.74
N LEU A 103 15.33 -10.37 -8.08
CA LEU A 103 14.08 -10.82 -7.45
C LEU A 103 13.81 -12.29 -7.72
N ALA A 104 14.05 -12.77 -8.95
CA ALA A 104 13.92 -14.18 -9.28
C ALA A 104 14.91 -15.05 -8.48
N GLN A 105 16.16 -14.61 -8.35
CA GLN A 105 17.18 -15.27 -7.53
C GLN A 105 16.76 -15.32 -6.04
N LEU A 106 16.29 -14.21 -5.49
CA LEU A 106 15.84 -14.14 -4.10
C LEU A 106 14.65 -15.07 -3.83
N LYS A 107 13.65 -15.07 -4.70
CA LYS A 107 12.49 -15.97 -4.58
C LYS A 107 12.90 -17.44 -4.63
N SER A 108 13.82 -17.80 -5.53
CA SER A 108 14.34 -19.16 -5.62
C SER A 108 15.11 -19.55 -4.36
N ALA A 109 15.93 -18.64 -3.81
CA ALA A 109 16.69 -18.89 -2.58
C ALA A 109 15.77 -19.02 -1.35
N GLU A 110 14.73 -18.19 -1.26
CA GLU A 110 13.71 -18.27 -0.21
C GLU A 110 12.98 -19.62 -0.25
N GLU A 111 12.55 -20.07 -1.43
CA GLU A 111 11.86 -21.36 -1.55
C GLU A 111 12.78 -22.54 -1.21
N GLN A 112 14.04 -22.51 -1.64
CA GLN A 112 15.04 -23.52 -1.26
C GLN A 112 15.29 -23.54 0.25
N LEU A 113 15.37 -22.37 0.88
CA LEU A 113 15.52 -22.27 2.34
C LEU A 113 14.28 -22.84 3.05
N ARG A 114 13.07 -22.46 2.61
CA ARG A 114 11.81 -22.97 3.17
C ARG A 114 11.70 -24.49 3.06
N GLN A 115 12.09 -25.06 1.92
CA GLN A 115 12.14 -26.50 1.71
C GLN A 115 13.15 -27.16 2.65
N THR A 116 14.35 -26.60 2.78
CA THR A 116 15.39 -27.13 3.66
C THR A 116 14.95 -27.12 5.13
N LEU A 117 14.33 -26.02 5.58
CA LEU A 117 13.77 -25.92 6.92
C LEU A 117 12.66 -26.95 7.16
N THR A 118 11.76 -27.12 6.19
CA THR A 118 10.69 -28.13 6.28
C THR A 118 11.26 -29.54 6.37
N ILE A 119 12.30 -29.85 5.60
CA ILE A 119 12.98 -31.17 5.66
C ILE A 119 13.65 -31.35 7.03
N ALA A 120 14.33 -30.32 7.54
CA ALA A 120 14.99 -30.37 8.83
C ALA A 120 13.97 -30.59 9.97
N ASP A 121 12.87 -29.83 9.97
CA ASP A 121 11.81 -29.95 10.96
C ASP A 121 11.12 -31.32 10.88
N THR A 122 10.79 -31.80 9.69
CA THR A 122 10.13 -33.12 9.53
C THR A 122 11.04 -34.28 9.91
N ALA A 123 12.34 -34.21 9.61
CA ALA A 123 13.30 -35.23 10.04
C ALA A 123 13.44 -35.26 11.57
N ALA A 124 13.58 -34.10 12.21
CA ALA A 124 13.67 -33.99 13.66
C ALA A 124 12.37 -34.47 14.36
N GLU A 125 11.19 -34.08 13.85
CA GLU A 125 9.92 -34.53 14.39
C GLU A 125 9.72 -36.05 14.19
N THR A 126 10.14 -36.61 13.05
CA THR A 126 10.04 -38.06 12.80
C THR A 126 10.88 -38.86 13.80
N ASP A 127 12.09 -38.39 14.10
CA ASP A 127 12.97 -39.04 15.07
C ASP A 127 12.41 -38.93 16.50
N ILE A 128 11.87 -37.77 16.88
CA ILE A 128 11.19 -37.56 18.16
C ILE A 128 9.96 -38.47 18.29
N ASP A 129 9.13 -38.57 17.24
CA ASP A 129 7.96 -39.44 17.20
C ASP A 129 8.36 -40.91 17.37
N ARG A 130 9.44 -41.33 16.71
CA ARG A 130 9.96 -42.70 16.84
C ARG A 130 10.40 -43.00 18.26
N LEU A 131 11.16 -42.09 18.89
CA LEU A 131 11.58 -42.24 20.29
C LEU A 131 10.38 -42.22 21.24
N THR A 132 9.41 -41.35 21.00
CA THR A 132 8.15 -41.28 21.78
C THR A 132 7.44 -42.63 21.74
N ARG A 133 7.29 -43.23 20.55
CA ARG A 133 6.66 -44.57 20.40
C ARG A 133 7.43 -45.68 21.11
N VAL A 134 8.77 -45.60 21.19
CA VAL A 134 9.56 -46.59 21.94
C VAL A 134 9.20 -46.55 23.42
N TYR A 135 9.09 -45.35 24.00
CA TYR A 135 8.69 -45.18 25.39
C TYR A 135 7.22 -45.51 25.64
N GLU A 136 6.32 -45.18 24.71
CA GLU A 136 4.89 -45.53 24.80
C GLU A 136 4.66 -47.04 24.89
N ASN A 137 5.44 -47.82 24.15
CA ASN A 137 5.30 -49.28 24.11
C ASN A 137 6.12 -49.98 25.22
N MET A 138 6.89 -49.23 26.01
CA MET A 138 7.64 -49.77 27.14
C MET A 138 6.73 -49.98 28.35
N LYS A 139 7.10 -50.91 29.25
CA LYS A 139 6.37 -51.08 30.51
C LYS A 139 6.41 -49.77 31.31
N PRO A 140 5.26 -49.24 31.78
CA PRO A 140 5.22 -47.92 32.42
C PRO A 140 6.19 -47.77 33.59
N LYS A 141 6.35 -48.83 34.41
CA LYS A 141 7.29 -48.84 35.53
C LYS A 141 8.76 -48.72 35.10
N GLN A 142 9.12 -49.30 33.96
CA GLN A 142 10.48 -49.19 33.41
C GLN A 142 10.70 -47.82 32.80
N ALA A 143 9.74 -47.33 32.02
CA ALA A 143 9.80 -45.98 31.43
C ALA A 143 9.88 -44.90 32.52
N ALA A 144 9.09 -45.00 33.59
CA ALA A 144 9.14 -44.05 34.72
C ALA A 144 10.54 -43.93 35.33
N ALA A 145 11.23 -45.04 35.57
CA ALA A 145 12.60 -45.02 36.10
C ALA A 145 13.59 -44.32 35.15
N LEU A 146 13.44 -44.48 33.82
CA LEU A 146 14.27 -43.72 32.86
C LEU A 146 13.91 -42.23 32.81
N PHE A 147 12.63 -41.90 32.96
CA PHE A 147 12.16 -40.50 32.95
C PHE A 147 12.64 -39.73 34.18
N GLU A 148 12.80 -40.38 35.35
CA GLU A 148 13.35 -39.73 36.55
C GLU A 148 14.80 -39.28 36.41
N GLU A 149 15.60 -40.01 35.62
CA GLU A 149 17.00 -39.66 35.33
C GLU A 149 17.13 -38.60 34.23
N MET A 150 16.01 -38.23 33.59
CA MET A 150 15.97 -37.33 32.44
C MET A 150 15.80 -35.86 32.87
N ASN A 151 16.29 -34.93 32.05
CA ASN A 151 16.02 -33.51 32.26
C ASN A 151 14.49 -33.25 32.24
N PRO A 152 13.93 -32.54 33.24
CA PRO A 152 12.50 -32.23 33.33
C PRO A 152 11.88 -31.59 32.09
N GLU A 153 12.62 -30.74 31.38
CA GLU A 153 12.15 -30.05 30.18
C GLU A 153 11.98 -31.00 29.00
N PHE A 154 12.91 -31.95 28.87
CA PHE A 154 12.88 -32.97 27.84
C PHE A 154 11.77 -33.99 28.13
N ALA A 155 11.72 -34.49 29.38
CA ALA A 155 10.70 -35.43 29.84
C ALA A 155 9.27 -34.89 29.65
N ALA A 156 9.01 -33.64 30.04
CA ALA A 156 7.73 -32.98 29.82
C ALA A 156 7.37 -32.87 28.32
N GLY A 157 8.37 -32.68 27.45
CA GLY A 157 8.19 -32.66 26.00
C GLY A 157 7.70 -34.00 25.42
N PHE A 158 8.26 -35.13 25.86
CA PHE A 158 7.77 -36.47 25.47
C PHE A 158 6.39 -36.76 26.04
N LEU A 159 6.16 -36.44 27.32
CA LEU A 159 4.86 -36.64 27.99
C LEU A 159 3.73 -35.86 27.30
N GLY A 160 4.02 -34.66 26.79
CA GLY A 160 3.04 -33.86 26.05
C GLY A 160 2.75 -34.35 24.62
N ARG A 161 3.65 -35.14 24.02
CA ARG A 161 3.51 -35.67 22.65
C ARG A 161 2.96 -37.10 22.59
N MET A 162 3.08 -37.86 23.68
CA MET A 162 2.61 -39.24 23.74
C MET A 162 1.10 -39.36 23.99
N LYS A 163 0.55 -40.55 23.77
CA LYS A 163 -0.84 -40.90 24.10
C LYS A 163 -1.12 -40.72 25.59
N ALA A 164 -2.31 -40.22 25.90
CA ALA A 164 -2.73 -39.90 27.27
C ALA A 164 -2.63 -41.10 28.22
N GLU A 165 -2.96 -42.31 27.74
CA GLU A 165 -2.90 -43.53 28.55
C GLU A 165 -1.46 -43.92 28.90
N ALA A 166 -0.54 -43.80 27.95
CA ALA A 166 0.88 -44.08 28.16
C ALA A 166 1.50 -43.04 29.11
N ALA A 167 1.21 -41.76 28.89
CA ALA A 167 1.63 -40.67 29.77
C ALA A 167 1.14 -40.89 31.21
N ALA A 168 -0.14 -41.20 31.38
CA ALA A 168 -0.73 -41.46 32.69
C ALA A 168 -0.05 -42.65 33.38
N GLY A 169 0.22 -43.73 32.65
CA GLY A 169 0.93 -44.89 33.17
C GLY A 169 2.35 -44.56 33.64
N ILE A 170 3.08 -43.73 32.89
CA ILE A 170 4.43 -43.28 33.27
C ILE A 170 4.34 -42.37 34.50
N MET A 171 3.45 -41.38 34.49
CA MET A 171 3.23 -40.44 35.60
C MET A 171 2.87 -41.15 36.91
N ALA A 172 2.08 -42.24 36.84
CA ALA A 172 1.74 -43.05 38.00
C ALA A 172 2.94 -43.82 38.59
N GLY A 173 4.00 -44.05 37.80
CA GLY A 173 5.22 -44.71 38.23
C GLY A 173 6.32 -43.77 38.73
N LEU A 174 6.13 -42.45 38.61
CA LEU A 174 7.10 -41.43 39.05
C LEU A 174 6.99 -41.13 40.55
N SER A 175 8.09 -40.64 41.12
CA SER A 175 8.08 -39.98 42.42
C SER A 175 7.27 -38.67 42.38
N PRO A 176 6.68 -38.25 43.51
CA PRO A 176 5.89 -37.02 43.58
C PRO A 176 6.65 -35.77 43.13
N GLY A 177 7.97 -35.71 43.42
CA GLY A 177 8.83 -34.59 43.04
C GLY A 177 9.03 -34.51 41.52
N ALA A 178 9.34 -35.64 40.87
CA ALA A 178 9.50 -35.72 39.43
C ALA A 178 8.18 -35.37 38.72
N ALA A 179 7.07 -35.99 39.13
CA ALA A 179 5.74 -35.73 38.57
C ALA A 179 5.35 -34.23 38.67
N HIS A 180 5.62 -33.59 39.81
CA HIS A 180 5.38 -32.15 39.96
C HIS A 180 6.26 -31.33 39.01
N SER A 181 7.56 -31.63 38.94
CA SER A 181 8.50 -30.88 38.08
C SER A 181 8.10 -30.93 36.61
N PHE A 182 7.72 -32.10 36.09
CA PHE A 182 7.30 -32.27 34.70
C PHE A 182 5.97 -31.56 34.44
N SER A 183 5.02 -31.63 35.39
CA SER A 183 3.73 -30.96 35.27
C SER A 183 3.87 -29.44 35.18
N VAL A 184 4.76 -28.85 35.98
CA VAL A 184 5.03 -27.40 35.95
C VAL A 184 5.62 -26.98 34.61
N VAL A 185 6.59 -27.73 34.08
CA VAL A 185 7.20 -27.41 32.78
C VAL A 185 6.19 -27.55 31.65
N LEU A 186 5.37 -28.61 31.67
CA LEU A 186 4.32 -28.83 30.67
C LEU A 186 3.27 -27.70 30.69
N ALA A 187 2.84 -27.27 31.88
CA ALA A 187 1.91 -26.15 32.04
C ALA A 187 2.55 -24.81 31.61
N GLY A 188 3.84 -24.60 31.92
CA GLY A 188 4.60 -23.42 31.56
C GLY A 188 4.77 -23.23 30.04
N ARG A 189 4.98 -24.32 29.29
CA ARG A 189 5.05 -24.27 27.82
C ARG A 189 3.77 -23.75 27.16
N ASN A 190 2.61 -24.05 27.74
CA ASN A 190 1.32 -23.55 27.24
C ASN A 190 1.00 -22.12 27.69
N ALA A 191 1.66 -21.62 28.74
CA ALA A 191 1.45 -20.26 29.25
C ALA A 191 2.02 -19.17 28.33
N GLY A 192 2.98 -19.51 27.46
CA GLY A 192 3.57 -18.61 26.46
C GLY A 192 2.86 -18.59 25.10
N ALA A 193 1.79 -19.37 24.91
CA ALA A 193 1.00 -19.35 23.68
C ALA A 193 0.22 -18.02 23.57
N PRO A 194 0.18 -17.37 22.39
CA PRO A 194 -0.64 -16.17 22.19
C PRO A 194 -2.09 -16.50 22.54
N LYS A 195 -2.67 -15.74 23.45
CA LYS A 195 -4.11 -15.77 23.71
C LYS A 195 -4.76 -14.87 22.66
N GLU A 196 -5.77 -15.40 21.97
CA GLU A 196 -6.63 -14.64 21.05
C GLU A 196 -7.25 -13.41 21.72
#